data_AF-A0A8T0XP34-F1
#
_entry.id   AF-A0A8T0XP34-F1
#
_cell.length_a   1.000
_cell.length_b   1.000
_cell.length_c   1.000
_cell.angle_alpha   90.00
_cell.angle_beta   90.00
_cell.angle_gamma   90.00
#
_symmetry.space_group_name_H-M   'P 1'
#
loop_
_entity.id
_entity.type
_entity.pdbx_description
1 polymer ?
#
loop_
_entity_poly.entity_id
_entity_poly.type
_entity_poly.pdbx_seq_one_letter_code
_entity_poly.pdbx_strand_id
1 'polypeptide(L)'
;MRQHQPMRQLRTPMDPLAALASSFFSAFSPLLSSSAQHQQQGSTFLLLPLPVAAARALTVLRRLLLLATQAFISLFFMFLSALAPVPPPQPPALAPTLPRMEPGSPAGDSCVGRALAHVLSVASRLPVASRKYELVRGLAERLLDDNVRAGGARVGAVNRAALSGAFARTLRQLESAAGGEWPGMELAVRAVRAGMRWWRPTASSSLDEGFGGPAAEKLAAELLWLGQKMAECGAAREAVAQFGDAARLGSRALVAEPALQVSLLRLAVFLFKHANSREFEEGADGKDMSAVAEQRMAMLRSWLPLLCRGSTGTDAPVLTGRERAEMVTVLEDLIDKLSWEQREEVLSLWLHHFASCPDTDWPNLESCYTRWYAEARRLLA
;
A
#
# COMPACT_ATOMS: atom_id res chain seq x y z
N MET A 1 -60.71 18.54 56.62
CA MET A 1 -59.82 17.70 57.47
C MET A 1 -59.02 16.74 56.58
N ARG A 2 -57.93 16.19 57.13
CA ARG A 2 -57.06 15.05 56.71
C ARG A 2 -57.71 13.97 55.79
N GLN A 3 -56.99 13.18 54.98
CA GLN A 3 -55.55 13.06 54.64
C GLN A 3 -55.30 12.21 53.35
N HIS A 4 -54.12 12.37 52.75
CA HIS A 4 -53.27 11.41 51.95
C HIS A 4 -53.93 10.30 51.11
N GLN A 5 -53.61 10.11 49.81
CA GLN A 5 -52.28 9.77 49.27
C GLN A 5 -52.18 10.08 47.74
N PRO A 6 -51.02 10.51 47.20
CA PRO A 6 -50.77 10.54 45.76
C PRO A 6 -50.05 9.27 45.25
N MET A 7 -50.52 8.69 44.15
CA MET A 7 -49.83 7.59 43.47
C MET A 7 -48.50 8.04 42.85
N ARG A 8 -47.48 7.18 42.96
CA ARG A 8 -46.17 7.36 42.32
C ARG A 8 -46.31 7.27 40.79
N GLN A 9 -46.08 8.38 40.09
CA GLN A 9 -45.82 8.34 38.65
C GLN A 9 -44.41 7.82 38.40
N LEU A 10 -44.28 6.80 37.53
CA LEU A 10 -43.01 6.24 37.10
C LEU A 10 -42.37 7.16 36.06
N ARG A 11 -41.63 8.19 36.51
CA ARG A 11 -40.85 9.08 35.64
C ARG A 11 -39.42 8.57 35.58
N THR A 12 -39.05 7.91 34.48
CA THR A 12 -37.67 7.55 34.16
C THR A 12 -36.96 8.75 33.53
N PRO A 13 -35.98 9.39 34.20
CA PRO A 13 -35.09 10.31 33.51
C PRO A 13 -34.16 9.52 32.58
N MET A 14 -34.00 10.00 31.35
CA MET A 14 -32.88 9.59 30.52
C MET A 14 -31.61 10.23 31.06
N ASP A 15 -30.57 9.44 31.34
CA ASP A 15 -29.16 9.80 31.15
C ASP A 15 -28.23 8.65 31.55
N PRO A 16 -27.56 8.01 30.56
CA PRO A 16 -26.32 7.29 30.83
C PRO A 16 -25.21 7.59 29.81
N LEU A 17 -25.06 8.85 29.38
CA LEU A 17 -23.97 9.27 28.48
C LEU A 17 -23.09 10.42 29.01
N ALA A 18 -23.42 11.02 30.16
CA ALA A 18 -22.57 12.02 30.82
C ALA A 18 -21.43 11.43 31.68
N ALA A 19 -21.49 10.13 32.02
CA ALA A 19 -20.57 9.50 32.97
C ALA A 19 -19.24 8.99 32.37
N LEU A 20 -19.08 9.02 31.03
CA LEU A 20 -17.88 8.53 30.34
C LEU A 20 -16.88 9.65 29.96
N ALA A 21 -17.29 10.92 30.04
CA ALA A 21 -16.46 12.07 29.66
C ALA A 21 -15.55 12.59 30.79
N SER A 22 -15.79 12.23 32.06
CA SER A 22 -15.08 12.76 33.22
C SER A 22 -13.85 11.95 33.65
N SER A 23 -13.64 10.75 33.11
CA SER A 23 -12.56 9.86 33.57
C SER A 23 -11.21 10.06 32.85
N PHE A 24 -11.17 10.79 31.73
CA PHE A 24 -9.96 10.96 30.91
C PHE A 24 -9.06 12.16 31.26
N PHE A 25 -9.55 13.14 32.03
CA PHE A 25 -8.81 14.40 32.29
C PHE A 25 -8.10 14.48 33.67
N SER A 26 -8.14 13.42 34.49
CA SER A 26 -7.57 13.46 35.86
C SER A 26 -6.10 12.98 35.96
N ALA A 27 -5.46 12.56 34.87
CA ALA A 27 -4.14 11.91 34.89
C ALA A 27 -2.92 12.86 34.74
N PHE A 28 -3.14 14.18 34.67
CA PHE A 28 -2.06 15.17 34.51
C PHE A 28 -2.27 16.40 35.42
N SER A 29 -1.63 16.41 36.61
CA SER A 29 -0.81 17.52 37.15
C SER A 29 -0.52 17.36 38.66
N PRO A 30 0.53 18.01 39.22
CA PRO A 30 1.21 17.52 40.42
C PRO A 30 1.02 18.36 41.70
N LEU A 31 1.41 17.75 42.84
CA LEU A 31 1.96 18.33 44.09
C LEU A 31 1.29 19.59 44.71
N LEU A 32 0.80 19.47 45.96
CA LEU A 32 1.47 20.03 47.16
C LEU A 32 0.66 19.77 48.45
N SER A 33 1.36 19.55 49.58
CA SER A 33 0.93 19.81 50.98
C SER A 33 -0.26 19.04 51.58
N SER A 34 -0.42 18.88 52.90
CA SER A 34 0.49 18.88 54.08
C SER A 34 -0.33 18.49 55.34
N SER A 35 0.33 18.22 56.48
CA SER A 35 -0.23 18.05 57.84
C SER A 35 -0.99 16.73 58.11
N ALA A 36 -0.95 16.07 59.28
CA ALA A 36 -0.25 16.27 60.57
C ALA A 36 -0.14 14.87 61.29
N GLN A 37 0.44 14.63 62.47
CA GLN A 37 1.22 15.39 63.49
C GLN A 37 1.95 14.38 64.42
N HIS A 38 2.76 14.85 65.39
CA HIS A 38 3.24 14.14 66.61
C HIS A 38 4.24 12.94 66.40
N GLN A 39 5.30 12.72 67.21
CA GLN A 39 5.77 13.37 68.45
C GLN A 39 7.27 13.09 68.74
N GLN A 40 7.89 13.97 69.53
CA GLN A 40 9.11 13.81 70.37
C GLN A 40 10.54 13.85 69.76
N GLN A 41 11.39 14.60 70.48
CA GLN A 41 12.84 14.75 70.29
C GLN A 41 13.60 13.68 71.10
N GLY A 42 14.78 13.25 70.63
CA GLY A 42 15.67 12.39 71.43
C GLY A 42 16.89 11.82 70.68
N SER A 43 18.03 12.49 70.86
CA SER A 43 19.41 11.99 70.81
C SER A 43 19.91 11.06 69.67
N THR A 44 20.96 11.55 69.01
CA THR A 44 21.88 10.88 68.10
C THR A 44 22.29 9.45 68.48
N PHE A 45 22.10 8.49 67.56
CA PHE A 45 22.91 7.28 67.46
C PHE A 45 23.25 6.98 65.99
N LEU A 46 24.53 6.63 65.74
CA LEU A 46 25.08 6.36 64.42
C LEU A 46 24.70 4.96 63.91
N LEU A 47 23.99 4.87 62.79
CA LEU A 47 23.91 3.65 61.97
C LEU A 47 23.90 3.97 60.47
N LEU A 48 25.06 3.80 59.83
CA LEU A 48 25.19 3.41 58.42
C LEU A 48 25.12 1.86 58.36
N PRO A 49 25.03 1.17 57.19
CA PRO A 49 24.41 1.43 55.89
C PRO A 49 23.30 0.37 55.57
N LEU A 50 22.74 0.31 54.33
CA LEU A 50 22.61 -0.98 53.57
C LEU A 50 22.11 -0.93 52.08
N PRO A 51 21.16 -0.09 51.62
CA PRO A 51 20.40 -0.43 50.40
C PRO A 51 21.14 -0.18 49.06
N VAL A 52 22.13 0.73 49.03
CA VAL A 52 22.76 1.17 47.76
C VAL A 52 23.69 0.11 47.16
N ALA A 53 24.37 -0.69 47.99
CA ALA A 53 25.24 -1.77 47.52
C ALA A 53 24.43 -2.90 46.88
N ALA A 54 23.31 -3.29 47.49
CA ALA A 54 22.39 -4.30 46.96
C ALA A 54 21.78 -3.87 45.61
N ALA A 55 21.36 -2.61 45.46
CA ALA A 55 20.84 -2.08 44.20
C ALA A 55 21.90 -2.09 43.07
N ARG A 56 23.16 -1.79 43.39
CA ARG A 56 24.28 -1.89 42.44
C ARG A 56 24.61 -3.34 42.08
N ALA A 57 24.57 -4.26 43.06
CA ALA A 57 24.77 -5.69 42.81
C ALA A 57 23.68 -6.26 41.88
N LEU A 58 22.41 -5.94 42.10
CA LEU A 58 21.28 -6.38 41.26
C LEU A 58 21.35 -5.82 39.83
N THR A 59 21.79 -4.57 39.64
CA THR A 59 21.95 -3.99 38.30
C THR A 59 23.15 -4.56 37.55
N VAL A 60 24.26 -4.89 38.24
CA VAL A 60 25.38 -5.65 37.66
C VAL A 60 24.95 -7.07 37.31
N LEU A 61 24.25 -7.78 38.20
CA LEU A 61 23.73 -9.12 37.95
C LEU A 61 22.79 -9.15 36.73
N ARG A 62 21.88 -8.17 36.61
CA ARG A 62 21.00 -8.03 35.43
C ARG A 62 21.78 -7.80 34.14
N ARG A 63 22.85 -6.99 34.16
CA ARG A 63 23.71 -6.76 32.98
C ARG A 63 24.50 -8.02 32.61
N LEU A 64 25.04 -8.75 33.59
CA LEU A 64 25.73 -10.01 33.36
C LEU A 64 24.78 -11.07 32.79
N LEU A 65 23.54 -11.15 33.29
CA LEU A 65 22.53 -12.06 32.75
C LEU A 65 22.17 -11.73 31.30
N LEU A 66 21.99 -10.44 30.95
CA LEU A 66 21.72 -10.01 29.58
C LEU A 66 22.90 -10.26 28.63
N LEU A 67 24.14 -10.10 29.10
CA LEU A 67 25.34 -10.44 28.32
C LEU A 67 25.48 -11.95 28.14
N ALA A 68 25.14 -12.75 29.16
CA ALA A 68 25.14 -14.20 29.08
C ALA A 68 24.06 -14.73 28.12
N THR A 69 22.85 -14.15 28.12
CA THR A 69 21.82 -14.53 27.13
C THR A 69 22.21 -14.10 25.71
N GLN A 70 22.78 -12.91 25.52
CA GLN A 70 23.26 -12.46 24.21
C GLN A 70 24.41 -13.34 23.68
N ALA A 71 25.35 -13.73 24.55
CA ALA A 71 26.43 -14.65 24.20
C ALA A 71 25.87 -16.04 23.86
N PHE A 72 24.93 -16.56 24.65
CA PHE A 72 24.27 -17.85 24.38
C PHE A 72 23.53 -17.84 23.04
N ILE A 73 22.75 -16.80 22.75
CA ILE A 73 22.05 -16.63 21.46
C ILE A 73 23.05 -16.57 20.30
N SER A 74 24.14 -15.81 20.44
CA SER A 74 25.17 -15.68 19.40
C SER A 74 25.89 -17.00 19.13
N LEU A 75 26.22 -17.76 20.19
CA LEU A 75 26.89 -19.05 20.10
C LEU A 75 25.93 -20.13 19.55
N PHE A 76 24.64 -20.07 19.90
CA PHE A 76 23.59 -20.91 19.34
C PHE A 76 23.43 -20.69 17.83
N PHE A 77 23.36 -19.44 17.36
CA PHE A 77 23.29 -19.14 15.92
C PHE A 77 24.59 -19.49 15.16
N MET A 78 25.76 -19.32 15.79
CA MET A 78 27.03 -19.79 15.23
C MET A 78 27.08 -21.32 15.10
N PHE A 79 26.57 -22.05 16.09
CA PHE A 79 26.46 -23.51 16.05
C PHE A 79 25.43 -23.99 14.99
N LEU A 80 24.28 -23.33 14.88
CA LEU A 80 23.32 -23.58 13.80
C LEU A 80 23.93 -23.32 12.41
N SER A 81 24.78 -22.30 12.29
CA SER A 81 25.50 -22.00 11.04
C SER A 81 26.57 -23.05 10.71
N ALA A 82 27.21 -23.65 11.73
CA ALA A 82 28.16 -24.75 11.56
C ALA A 82 27.48 -26.11 11.28
N LEU A 83 26.22 -26.28 11.67
CA LEU A 83 25.38 -27.45 11.35
C LEU A 83 24.63 -27.32 10.02
N ALA A 84 24.62 -26.15 9.40
CA ALA A 84 24.02 -25.95 8.09
C ALA A 84 24.81 -26.78 7.04
N PRO A 85 24.15 -27.68 6.28
CA PRO A 85 24.84 -28.45 5.25
C PRO A 85 25.38 -27.48 4.18
N VAL A 86 26.62 -27.73 3.74
CA VAL A 86 27.23 -26.98 2.63
C VAL A 86 26.26 -27.01 1.45
N PRO A 87 25.84 -25.85 0.90
CA PRO A 87 24.93 -25.84 -0.23
C PRO A 87 25.57 -26.59 -1.40
N PRO A 88 24.83 -27.45 -2.13
CA PRO A 88 25.39 -28.22 -3.23
C PRO A 88 26.02 -27.27 -4.25
N PRO A 89 27.16 -27.64 -4.87
CA PRO A 89 27.80 -26.81 -5.87
C PRO A 89 26.80 -26.49 -6.98
N GLN A 90 26.60 -25.18 -7.22
CA GLN A 90 25.71 -24.74 -8.28
C GLN A 90 26.18 -25.36 -9.60
N PRO A 91 25.28 -25.94 -10.43
CA PRO A 91 25.67 -26.44 -11.74
C PRO A 91 26.31 -25.30 -12.54
N PRO A 92 27.35 -25.59 -13.35
CA PRO A 92 28.07 -24.55 -14.07
C PRO A 92 27.09 -23.72 -14.89
N ALA A 93 27.18 -22.40 -14.75
CA ALA A 93 26.26 -21.46 -15.38
C ALA A 93 26.22 -21.73 -16.90
N LEU A 94 25.08 -22.26 -17.35
CA LEU A 94 24.77 -22.34 -18.77
C LEU A 94 24.94 -20.95 -19.38
N ALA A 95 25.62 -20.89 -20.52
CA ALA A 95 25.95 -19.66 -21.23
C ALA A 95 24.70 -18.75 -21.35
N PRO A 96 24.85 -17.42 -21.42
CA PRO A 96 23.73 -16.47 -21.39
C PRO A 96 22.84 -16.63 -22.63
N THR A 97 21.90 -17.57 -22.56
CA THR A 97 20.82 -17.71 -23.51
C THR A 97 19.99 -16.44 -23.43
N LEU A 98 19.92 -15.72 -24.56
CA LEU A 98 18.98 -14.62 -24.76
C LEU A 98 17.60 -15.06 -24.26
N PRO A 99 16.88 -14.23 -23.49
CA PRO A 99 15.61 -14.62 -22.92
C PRO A 99 14.66 -15.06 -24.05
N ARG A 100 14.24 -16.33 -23.99
CA ARG A 100 13.27 -16.89 -24.94
C ARG A 100 12.01 -16.03 -24.87
N MET A 101 11.72 -15.33 -25.96
CA MET A 101 10.60 -14.41 -26.04
C MET A 101 9.32 -15.22 -26.20
N GLU A 102 8.39 -15.05 -25.25
CA GLU A 102 7.06 -15.69 -25.31
C GLU A 102 6.32 -15.27 -26.59
N PRO A 103 5.83 -16.22 -27.41
CA PRO A 103 5.13 -15.92 -28.66
C PRO A 103 3.66 -15.56 -28.38
N GLY A 104 3.25 -14.34 -28.69
CA GLY A 104 1.89 -13.90 -28.34
C GLY A 104 1.43 -12.51 -28.80
N SER A 105 1.87 -12.00 -29.95
CA SER A 105 1.20 -10.87 -30.62
C SER A 105 1.69 -10.72 -32.08
N PRO A 106 0.80 -10.55 -33.08
CA PRO A 106 1.20 -10.41 -34.49
C PRO A 106 1.97 -9.11 -34.81
N ALA A 107 2.04 -8.16 -33.88
CA ALA A 107 2.91 -6.98 -34.00
C ALA A 107 4.38 -7.28 -33.57
N GLY A 108 4.59 -8.35 -32.80
CA GLY A 108 5.91 -8.79 -32.32
C GLY A 108 6.80 -9.43 -33.39
N ASP A 109 6.23 -9.80 -34.54
CA ASP A 109 6.97 -10.51 -35.60
C ASP A 109 7.90 -9.61 -36.42
N SER A 110 7.69 -8.30 -36.38
CA SER A 110 8.55 -7.33 -37.07
C SER A 110 9.96 -7.26 -36.46
N CYS A 111 10.97 -7.05 -37.29
CA CYS A 111 12.34 -6.80 -36.82
C CYS A 111 12.43 -5.54 -35.94
N VAL A 112 11.66 -4.50 -36.28
CA VAL A 112 11.57 -3.24 -35.51
C VAL A 112 10.97 -3.49 -34.13
N GLY A 113 9.86 -4.24 -34.03
CA GLY A 113 9.23 -4.57 -32.76
C GLY A 113 10.10 -5.41 -31.84
N ARG A 114 10.83 -6.39 -32.40
CA ARG A 114 11.83 -7.17 -31.63
C ARG A 114 12.99 -6.30 -31.15
N ALA A 115 13.49 -5.39 -31.99
CA ALA A 115 14.55 -4.45 -31.60
C ALA A 115 14.09 -3.51 -30.46
N LEU A 116 12.91 -2.89 -30.59
CA LEU A 116 12.36 -2.00 -29.55
C LEU A 116 12.08 -2.75 -28.25
N ALA A 117 11.45 -3.93 -28.31
CA ALA A 117 11.20 -4.77 -27.13
C ALA A 117 12.51 -5.20 -26.43
N HIS A 118 13.57 -5.48 -27.20
CA HIS A 118 14.90 -5.77 -26.67
C HIS A 118 15.52 -4.55 -25.97
N VAL A 119 15.48 -3.35 -26.58
CA VAL A 119 15.99 -2.11 -25.95
C VAL A 119 15.26 -1.85 -24.62
N LEU A 120 13.93 -1.97 -24.59
CA LEU A 120 13.14 -1.84 -23.36
C LEU A 120 13.52 -2.91 -22.31
N SER A 121 13.75 -4.16 -22.72
CA SER A 121 14.18 -5.24 -21.82
C SER A 121 15.64 -5.11 -21.33
N VAL A 122 16.49 -4.34 -22.02
CA VAL A 122 17.84 -4.02 -21.54
C VAL A 122 17.78 -2.87 -20.54
N ALA A 123 16.96 -1.84 -20.80
CA ALA A 123 16.77 -0.72 -19.88
C ALA A 123 16.37 -1.17 -18.47
N SER A 124 15.38 -2.08 -18.36
CA SER A 124 14.89 -2.54 -17.05
C SER A 124 15.92 -3.31 -16.23
N ARG A 125 16.93 -3.91 -16.87
CA ARG A 125 18.03 -4.63 -16.22
C ARG A 125 19.21 -3.75 -15.80
N LEU A 126 19.36 -2.55 -16.36
CA LEU A 126 20.47 -1.65 -16.05
C LEU A 126 20.15 -0.81 -14.81
N PRO A 127 21.05 -0.66 -13.82
CA PRO A 127 20.82 0.20 -12.67
C PRO A 127 20.81 1.68 -13.08
N VAL A 128 19.94 2.48 -12.47
CA VAL A 128 19.72 3.90 -12.83
C VAL A 128 21.01 4.73 -12.73
N ALA A 129 21.87 4.44 -11.75
CA ALA A 129 23.18 5.08 -11.57
C ALA A 129 24.19 4.83 -12.72
N SER A 130 23.89 3.95 -13.68
CA SER A 130 24.76 3.71 -14.83
C SER A 130 24.41 4.65 -15.98
N ARG A 131 25.40 5.36 -16.53
CA ARG A 131 25.27 6.10 -17.81
C ARG A 131 24.75 5.23 -18.97
N LYS A 132 24.90 3.91 -18.89
CA LYS A 132 24.31 2.96 -19.85
C LYS A 132 22.78 2.96 -19.80
N TYR A 133 22.18 3.13 -18.61
CA TYR A 133 20.73 3.24 -18.45
C TYR A 133 20.20 4.46 -19.21
N GLU A 134 20.78 5.64 -18.99
CA GLU A 134 20.43 6.88 -19.70
C GLU A 134 20.55 6.73 -21.23
N LEU A 135 21.65 6.13 -21.71
CA LEU A 135 21.87 5.91 -23.14
C LEU A 135 20.82 4.97 -23.76
N VAL A 136 20.48 3.87 -23.09
CA VAL A 136 19.49 2.89 -23.58
C VAL A 136 18.07 3.44 -23.43
N ARG A 137 17.79 4.21 -22.38
CA ARG A 137 16.53 4.95 -22.16
C ARG A 137 16.28 5.95 -23.28
N GLY A 138 17.25 6.83 -23.55
CA GLY A 138 17.17 7.80 -24.65
C GLY A 138 17.17 7.14 -26.04
N LEU A 139 17.72 5.93 -26.19
CA LEU A 139 17.53 5.14 -27.42
C LEU A 139 16.08 4.63 -27.54
N ALA A 140 15.48 4.12 -26.46
CA ALA A 140 14.08 3.70 -26.46
C ALA A 140 13.15 4.86 -26.81
N GLU A 141 13.35 6.03 -26.18
CA GLU A 141 12.56 7.24 -26.43
C GLU A 141 12.66 7.69 -27.89
N ARG A 142 13.88 7.82 -28.44
CA ARG A 142 14.06 8.15 -29.86
C ARG A 142 13.37 7.15 -30.79
N LEU A 143 13.47 5.84 -30.53
CA LEU A 143 12.81 4.82 -31.36
C LEU A 143 11.28 4.90 -31.28
N LEU A 144 10.72 5.23 -30.11
CA LEU A 144 9.28 5.47 -29.96
C LEU A 144 8.85 6.72 -30.73
N ASP A 145 9.58 7.82 -30.59
CA ASP A 145 9.30 9.10 -31.24
C ASP A 145 9.48 8.99 -32.77
N ASP A 146 10.51 8.29 -33.25
CA ASP A 146 10.73 7.98 -34.68
C ASP A 146 9.53 7.22 -35.26
N ASN A 147 9.02 6.23 -34.52
CA ASN A 147 7.86 5.44 -34.90
C ASN A 147 6.56 6.27 -34.93
N VAL A 148 6.39 7.21 -33.99
CA VAL A 148 5.26 8.16 -34.01
C VAL A 148 5.38 9.11 -35.20
N ARG A 149 6.58 9.66 -35.47
CA ARG A 149 6.84 10.58 -36.58
C ARG A 149 6.74 9.94 -37.96
N ALA A 150 7.10 8.66 -38.10
CA ALA A 150 6.95 7.90 -39.35
C ALA A 150 5.48 7.71 -39.73
N GLY A 151 4.58 7.65 -38.73
CA GLY A 151 3.15 7.54 -38.91
C GLY A 151 2.66 6.16 -39.38
N GLY A 152 1.34 6.00 -39.36
CA GLY A 152 0.65 4.80 -39.86
C GLY A 152 0.39 3.72 -38.80
N ALA A 153 -0.78 3.09 -38.92
CA ALA A 153 -1.32 2.16 -37.92
C ALA A 153 -0.39 0.97 -37.61
N ARG A 154 0.36 0.46 -38.59
CA ARG A 154 1.31 -0.66 -38.42
C ARG A 154 2.49 -0.30 -37.51
N VAL A 155 2.97 0.94 -37.59
CA VAL A 155 4.11 1.42 -36.80
C VAL A 155 3.64 1.79 -35.38
N GLY A 156 2.46 2.41 -35.25
CA GLY A 156 1.82 2.61 -33.95
C GLY A 156 1.54 1.30 -33.20
N ALA A 157 1.11 0.25 -33.90
CA ALA A 157 0.93 -1.08 -33.31
C ALA A 157 2.23 -1.70 -32.76
N VAL A 158 3.39 -1.38 -33.37
CA VAL A 158 4.71 -1.81 -32.86
C VAL A 158 5.04 -1.12 -31.54
N ASN A 159 4.84 0.19 -31.43
CA ASN A 159 5.03 0.91 -30.16
C ASN A 159 4.12 0.36 -29.06
N ARG A 160 2.81 0.25 -29.36
CA ARG A 160 1.79 -0.31 -28.45
C ARG A 160 2.21 -1.69 -27.93
N ALA A 161 2.48 -2.65 -28.82
CA ALA A 161 2.84 -4.01 -28.41
C ALA A 161 4.18 -4.08 -27.63
N ALA A 162 5.19 -3.31 -28.02
CA ALA A 162 6.49 -3.33 -27.34
C ALA A 162 6.42 -2.71 -25.93
N LEU A 163 5.71 -1.59 -25.78
CA LEU A 163 5.48 -0.92 -24.49
C LEU A 163 4.58 -1.76 -23.58
N SER A 164 3.47 -2.26 -24.09
CA SER A 164 2.52 -3.12 -23.38
C SER A 164 3.21 -4.40 -22.86
N GLY A 165 4.00 -5.06 -23.70
CA GLY A 165 4.83 -6.19 -23.28
C GLY A 165 5.92 -5.81 -22.27
N ALA A 166 6.46 -4.60 -22.31
CA ALA A 166 7.42 -4.12 -21.32
C ALA A 166 6.74 -3.82 -19.96
N PHE A 167 5.61 -3.13 -19.95
CA PHE A 167 4.81 -2.85 -18.76
C PHE A 167 4.42 -4.15 -18.05
N ALA A 168 3.87 -5.11 -18.79
CA ALA A 168 3.54 -6.44 -18.27
C ALA A 168 4.74 -7.18 -17.63
N ARG A 169 5.95 -7.02 -18.21
CA ARG A 169 7.18 -7.64 -17.67
C ARG A 169 7.66 -6.93 -16.39
N THR A 170 7.72 -5.61 -16.39
CA THR A 170 8.14 -4.81 -15.22
C THR A 170 7.15 -4.99 -14.06
N LEU A 171 5.86 -5.10 -14.36
CA LEU A 171 4.79 -5.36 -13.39
C LEU A 171 4.96 -6.74 -12.72
N ARG A 172 5.14 -7.80 -13.52
CA ARG A 172 5.43 -9.15 -12.99
C ARG A 172 6.74 -9.22 -12.21
N GLN A 173 7.76 -8.45 -12.60
CA GLN A 173 9.01 -8.36 -11.84
C GLN A 173 8.75 -7.74 -10.46
N LEU A 174 7.98 -6.65 -10.40
CA LEU A 174 7.62 -6.01 -9.13
C LEU A 174 6.71 -6.89 -8.26
N GLU A 175 5.77 -7.64 -8.85
CA GLU A 175 4.97 -8.66 -8.15
C GLU A 175 5.82 -9.83 -7.62
N SER A 176 6.87 -10.22 -8.34
CA SER A 176 7.80 -11.26 -7.87
C SER A 176 8.66 -10.77 -6.70
N ALA A 177 9.11 -9.50 -6.74
CA ALA A 177 9.81 -8.84 -5.65
C ALA A 177 8.90 -8.59 -4.44
N ALA A 178 7.58 -8.47 -4.65
CA ALA A 178 6.62 -8.31 -3.55
C ALA A 178 6.56 -9.52 -2.62
N GLY A 179 6.82 -10.73 -3.12
CA GLY A 179 6.88 -11.96 -2.33
C GLY A 179 5.56 -12.39 -1.67
N GLY A 180 5.48 -13.68 -1.34
CA GLY A 180 4.39 -14.27 -0.58
C GLY A 180 3.04 -14.40 -1.31
N GLU A 181 2.20 -15.31 -0.79
CA GLU A 181 0.77 -15.28 -1.04
C GLU A 181 0.13 -14.28 -0.07
N TRP A 182 -0.54 -13.26 -0.63
CA TRP A 182 -1.46 -12.46 0.18
C TRP A 182 -2.76 -13.25 0.32
N PRO A 183 -3.29 -13.47 1.54
CA PRO A 183 -4.61 -14.05 1.71
C PRO A 183 -5.63 -13.19 0.95
N GLY A 184 -6.35 -13.80 0.01
CA GLY A 184 -7.33 -13.10 -0.82
C GLY A 184 -8.46 -12.45 -0.01
N MET A 185 -9.27 -11.63 -0.68
CA MET A 185 -10.36 -10.83 -0.08
C MET A 185 -11.22 -11.62 0.92
N GLU A 186 -11.51 -12.91 0.68
CA GLU A 186 -12.22 -13.77 1.63
C GLU A 186 -11.59 -13.83 3.03
N LEU A 187 -10.26 -13.90 3.13
CA LEU A 187 -9.56 -14.01 4.41
C LEU A 187 -9.48 -12.66 5.12
N ALA A 188 -9.45 -11.55 4.37
CA ALA A 188 -9.70 -10.21 4.94
C ALA A 188 -11.12 -10.12 5.53
N VAL A 189 -12.15 -10.56 4.78
CA VAL A 189 -13.54 -10.61 5.26
C VAL A 189 -13.72 -11.52 6.49
N ARG A 190 -13.04 -12.68 6.53
CA ARG A 190 -13.04 -13.57 7.72
C ARG A 190 -12.29 -12.95 8.91
N ALA A 191 -11.15 -12.29 8.71
CA ALA A 191 -10.40 -11.60 9.76
C ALA A 191 -11.17 -10.39 10.33
N VAL A 192 -11.87 -9.63 9.48
CA VAL A 192 -12.78 -8.55 9.88
C VAL A 192 -13.91 -9.07 10.77
N ARG A 193 -14.52 -10.22 10.42
CA ARG A 193 -15.55 -10.86 11.25
C ARG A 193 -15.03 -11.38 12.60
N ALA A 194 -13.72 -11.62 12.72
CA ALA A 194 -13.08 -12.10 13.94
C ALA A 194 -12.55 -10.97 14.86
N GLY A 195 -12.64 -9.69 14.46
CA GLY A 195 -12.24 -8.55 15.30
C GLY A 195 -10.75 -8.48 15.66
N MET A 196 -9.90 -9.24 14.97
CA MET A 196 -8.51 -9.45 15.38
C MET A 196 -7.62 -8.25 14.99
N ARG A 197 -7.40 -7.33 15.93
CA ARG A 197 -6.39 -6.27 15.75
C ARG A 197 -5.00 -6.90 15.58
N TRP A 198 -4.33 -6.52 14.49
CA TRP A 198 -2.93 -6.80 14.17
C TRP A 198 -2.59 -8.23 13.72
N TRP A 199 -2.68 -8.48 12.41
CA TRP A 199 -1.99 -9.61 11.78
C TRP A 199 -0.52 -9.24 11.52
N ARG A 200 0.42 -9.96 12.14
CA ARG A 200 1.77 -10.16 11.58
C ARG A 200 1.77 -11.50 10.86
N PRO A 201 2.16 -11.58 9.58
CA PRO A 201 2.41 -12.86 8.94
C PRO A 201 3.61 -13.56 9.60
N THR A 202 3.36 -14.56 10.43
CA THR A 202 4.37 -15.56 10.78
C THR A 202 4.54 -16.52 9.60
N ALA A 203 5.22 -16.05 8.55
CA ALA A 203 5.66 -16.85 7.42
C ALA A 203 7.19 -16.83 7.39
N SER A 204 7.79 -17.92 7.88
CA SER A 204 9.24 -18.07 7.97
C SER A 204 9.85 -18.43 6.61
N SER A 205 10.26 -17.42 5.84
CA SER A 205 11.24 -17.57 4.75
C SER A 205 11.90 -16.22 4.46
N SER A 206 13.24 -16.19 4.46
CA SER A 206 14.11 -15.02 4.21
C SER A 206 13.82 -13.75 5.03
N LEU A 207 14.56 -13.63 6.12
CA LEU A 207 14.96 -12.41 6.86
C LEU A 207 14.52 -11.05 6.25
N ASP A 208 13.60 -10.39 6.96
CA ASP A 208 13.60 -8.95 7.32
C ASP A 208 13.90 -7.87 6.25
N GLU A 209 13.79 -8.17 4.96
CA GLU A 209 13.65 -7.15 3.91
C GLU A 209 12.14 -6.89 3.71
N GLY A 210 11.70 -5.67 4.05
CA GLY A 210 10.36 -5.19 3.73
C GLY A 210 10.15 -5.16 2.21
N PHE A 211 8.89 -5.18 1.76
CA PHE A 211 8.63 -5.04 0.33
C PHE A 211 9.00 -3.62 -0.13
N GLY A 212 10.17 -3.46 -0.73
CA GLY A 212 10.75 -2.14 -0.94
C GLY A 212 12.15 -2.16 -1.54
N GLY A 213 12.94 -1.16 -1.16
CA GLY A 213 14.30 -0.95 -1.59
C GLY A 213 14.47 -0.40 -3.02
N PRO A 214 15.69 0.05 -3.36
CA PRO A 214 15.96 0.80 -4.60
C PRO A 214 15.64 0.04 -5.89
N ALA A 215 15.65 -1.29 -5.86
CA ALA A 215 15.30 -2.13 -7.01
C ALA A 215 13.78 -2.13 -7.27
N ALA A 216 12.94 -2.23 -6.24
CA ALA A 216 11.49 -2.19 -6.39
C ALA A 216 11.00 -0.76 -6.72
N GLU A 217 11.59 0.26 -6.08
CA GLU A 217 11.35 1.68 -6.41
C GLU A 217 11.67 1.98 -7.88
N LYS A 218 12.81 1.48 -8.39
CA LYS A 218 13.17 1.58 -9.81
C LYS A 218 12.09 0.97 -10.71
N LEU A 219 11.61 -0.23 -10.40
CA LEU A 219 10.58 -0.90 -11.21
C LEU A 219 9.27 -0.10 -11.18
N ALA A 220 8.87 0.47 -10.04
CA ALA A 220 7.70 1.35 -9.95
C ALA A 220 7.87 2.65 -10.76
N ALA A 221 9.05 3.28 -10.71
CA ALA A 221 9.38 4.45 -11.54
C ALA A 221 9.44 4.12 -13.05
N GLU A 222 9.88 2.93 -13.41
CA GLU A 222 9.81 2.43 -14.79
C GLU A 222 8.38 2.17 -15.25
N LEU A 223 7.52 1.62 -14.40
CA LEU A 223 6.09 1.45 -14.71
C LEU A 223 5.41 2.80 -14.95
N LEU A 224 5.72 3.83 -14.16
CA LEU A 224 5.19 5.19 -14.39
C LEU A 224 5.57 5.74 -15.77
N TRP A 225 6.85 5.66 -16.15
CA TRP A 225 7.28 6.09 -17.48
C TRP A 225 6.74 5.21 -18.60
N LEU A 226 6.66 3.89 -18.42
CA LEU A 226 6.03 2.99 -19.40
C LEU A 226 4.56 3.34 -19.59
N GLY A 227 3.83 3.64 -18.51
CA GLY A 227 2.44 4.13 -18.56
C GLY A 227 2.32 5.46 -19.30
N GLN A 228 3.23 6.41 -19.05
CA GLN A 228 3.29 7.68 -19.78
C GLN A 228 3.55 7.48 -21.28
N LYS A 229 4.55 6.67 -21.66
CA LYS A 229 4.82 6.34 -23.06
C LYS A 229 3.70 5.53 -23.71
N MET A 230 2.99 4.69 -22.95
CA MET A 230 1.78 4.03 -23.42
C MET A 230 0.67 5.04 -23.69
N ALA A 231 0.46 6.04 -22.84
CA ALA A 231 -0.51 7.11 -23.10
C ALA A 231 -0.16 7.92 -24.36
N GLU A 232 1.09 8.38 -24.50
CA GLU A 232 1.59 9.07 -25.70
C GLU A 232 1.41 8.25 -26.99
N CYS A 233 1.49 6.91 -26.91
CA CYS A 233 1.30 5.99 -28.05
C CYS A 233 -0.16 5.50 -28.22
N GLY A 234 -1.14 6.09 -27.53
CA GLY A 234 -2.54 5.67 -27.62
C GLY A 234 -2.79 4.25 -27.11
N ALA A 235 -2.09 3.85 -26.05
CA ALA A 235 -2.14 2.54 -25.40
C ALA A 235 -2.48 2.63 -23.89
N ALA A 236 -2.92 3.80 -23.40
CA ALA A 236 -3.27 4.01 -21.99
C ALA A 236 -4.25 2.95 -21.44
N ARG A 237 -5.26 2.56 -22.24
CA ARG A 237 -6.25 1.54 -21.84
C ARG A 237 -5.63 0.18 -21.49
N GLU A 238 -4.56 -0.22 -22.17
CA GLU A 238 -3.83 -1.46 -21.87
C GLU A 238 -3.02 -1.35 -20.58
N ALA A 239 -2.43 -0.18 -20.29
CA ALA A 239 -1.70 0.06 -19.04
C ALA A 239 -2.65 0.04 -17.83
N VAL A 240 -3.81 0.70 -17.96
CA VAL A 240 -4.88 0.69 -16.95
C VAL A 240 -5.40 -0.72 -16.70
N ALA A 241 -5.68 -1.50 -17.75
CA ALA A 241 -6.13 -2.88 -17.60
C ALA A 241 -5.10 -3.76 -16.87
N GLN A 242 -3.85 -3.78 -17.35
CA GLN A 242 -2.78 -4.57 -16.74
C GLN A 242 -2.50 -4.18 -15.29
N PHE A 243 -2.55 -2.88 -14.98
CA PHE A 243 -2.36 -2.40 -13.62
C PHE A 243 -3.56 -2.77 -12.73
N GLY A 244 -4.79 -2.61 -13.21
CA GLY A 244 -6.01 -3.03 -12.51
C GLY A 244 -6.02 -4.52 -12.16
N ASP A 245 -5.54 -5.37 -13.07
CA ASP A 245 -5.43 -6.82 -12.88
C ASP A 245 -4.39 -7.22 -11.80
N ALA A 246 -3.43 -6.34 -11.47
CA ALA A 246 -2.39 -6.59 -10.47
C ALA A 246 -2.87 -6.43 -9.01
N ALA A 247 -4.01 -7.04 -8.67
CA ALA A 247 -4.61 -7.00 -7.34
C ALA A 247 -3.67 -7.49 -6.22
N ARG A 248 -2.81 -8.48 -6.52
CA ARG A 248 -1.77 -8.95 -5.60
C ARG A 248 -0.73 -7.87 -5.31
N LEU A 249 -0.34 -7.08 -6.30
CA LEU A 249 0.57 -5.96 -6.10
C LEU A 249 -0.10 -4.86 -5.29
N GLY A 250 -1.34 -4.51 -5.63
CA GLY A 250 -2.14 -3.50 -4.93
C GLY A 250 -2.30 -3.80 -3.44
N SER A 251 -2.54 -5.06 -3.06
CA SER A 251 -2.62 -5.46 -1.65
C SER A 251 -1.25 -5.45 -0.94
N ARG A 252 -0.17 -5.89 -1.60
CA ARG A 252 1.19 -5.83 -1.05
C ARG A 252 1.70 -4.40 -0.91
N ALA A 253 1.26 -3.47 -1.77
CA ALA A 253 1.61 -2.05 -1.70
C ALA A 253 1.22 -1.41 -0.36
N LEU A 254 0.16 -1.88 0.31
CA LEU A 254 -0.26 -1.39 1.63
C LEU A 254 0.76 -1.63 2.75
N VAL A 255 1.69 -2.57 2.55
CA VAL A 255 2.77 -2.92 3.48
C VAL A 255 4.15 -2.75 2.84
N ALA A 256 4.22 -2.05 1.70
CA ALA A 256 5.49 -1.67 1.09
C ALA A 256 6.21 -0.59 1.91
N GLU A 257 7.52 -0.45 1.72
CA GLU A 257 8.28 0.68 2.27
C GLU A 257 7.75 2.03 1.74
N PRO A 258 7.79 3.12 2.54
CA PRO A 258 7.16 4.39 2.17
C PRO A 258 7.57 4.92 0.79
N ALA A 259 8.86 4.84 0.42
CA ALA A 259 9.35 5.31 -0.89
C ALA A 259 8.79 4.50 -2.08
N LEU A 260 8.55 3.20 -1.89
CA LEU A 260 7.85 2.38 -2.88
C LEU A 260 6.34 2.68 -2.90
N GLN A 261 5.71 2.91 -1.75
CA GLN A 261 4.32 3.38 -1.68
C GLN A 261 4.13 4.70 -2.44
N VAL A 262 5.01 5.68 -2.24
CA VAL A 262 5.04 6.96 -2.97
C VAL A 262 5.06 6.74 -4.48
N SER A 263 5.91 5.84 -4.94
CA SER A 263 6.09 5.55 -6.37
C SER A 263 4.87 4.86 -6.98
N LEU A 264 4.29 3.88 -6.28
CA LEU A 264 3.06 3.20 -6.68
C LEU A 264 1.83 4.12 -6.62
N LEU A 265 1.75 5.03 -5.65
CA LEU A 265 0.68 6.03 -5.53
C LEU A 265 0.66 6.96 -6.74
N ARG A 266 1.83 7.45 -7.18
CA ARG A 266 1.95 8.30 -8.38
C ARG A 266 1.51 7.57 -9.65
N LEU A 267 1.87 6.30 -9.80
CA LEU A 267 1.42 5.45 -10.90
C LEU A 267 -0.11 5.22 -10.86
N ALA A 268 -0.67 4.94 -9.68
CA ALA A 268 -2.11 4.77 -9.52
C ALA A 268 -2.88 6.05 -9.86
N VAL A 269 -2.47 7.21 -9.35
CA VAL A 269 -3.08 8.52 -9.67
C VAL A 269 -3.03 8.80 -11.18
N PHE A 270 -1.89 8.55 -11.83
CA PHE A 270 -1.75 8.71 -13.28
C PHE A 270 -2.72 7.80 -14.04
N LEU A 271 -2.80 6.52 -13.67
CA LEU A 271 -3.67 5.55 -14.37
C LEU A 271 -5.16 5.73 -14.07
N PHE A 272 -5.55 6.18 -12.87
CA PHE A 272 -6.96 6.55 -12.61
C PHE A 272 -7.40 7.75 -13.45
N LYS A 273 -6.53 8.76 -13.66
CA LYS A 273 -6.82 9.87 -14.59
C LYS A 273 -7.07 9.35 -16.02
N HIS A 274 -6.32 8.34 -16.48
CA HIS A 274 -6.58 7.69 -17.77
C HIS A 274 -7.81 6.78 -17.78
N ALA A 275 -8.13 6.06 -16.70
CA ALA A 275 -9.35 5.25 -16.61
C ALA A 275 -10.64 6.09 -16.72
N ASN A 276 -10.58 7.37 -16.36
CA ASN A 276 -11.68 8.33 -16.47
C ASN A 276 -11.71 9.12 -17.79
N SER A 277 -10.66 9.05 -18.62
CA SER A 277 -10.58 9.87 -19.84
C SER A 277 -11.61 9.46 -20.89
N ARG A 278 -11.93 10.37 -21.82
CA ARG A 278 -12.82 10.06 -22.96
C ARG A 278 -12.19 9.04 -23.90
N GLU A 279 -10.87 9.15 -24.13
CA GLU A 279 -10.06 8.19 -24.89
C GLU A 279 -10.16 6.74 -24.37
N PHE A 280 -10.52 6.54 -23.10
CA PHE A 280 -10.75 5.21 -22.52
C PHE A 280 -12.09 4.59 -22.94
N GLU A 281 -13.07 5.43 -23.25
CA GLU A 281 -14.41 5.07 -23.75
C GLU A 281 -14.47 5.09 -25.29
N GLU A 282 -13.53 5.77 -25.95
CA GLU A 282 -13.46 5.86 -27.41
C GLU A 282 -13.29 4.49 -28.07
N GLY A 283 -14.17 4.21 -29.05
CA GLY A 283 -14.22 2.93 -29.75
C GLY A 283 -14.94 1.81 -29.00
N ALA A 284 -15.43 2.01 -27.77
CA ALA A 284 -16.21 1.01 -27.07
C ALA A 284 -17.67 0.96 -27.59
N ASP A 285 -18.10 -0.20 -28.09
CA ASP A 285 -19.51 -0.50 -28.34
C ASP A 285 -20.24 -0.93 -27.04
N GLY A 286 -21.51 -1.36 -27.16
CA GLY A 286 -22.31 -1.79 -26.00
C GLY A 286 -21.76 -3.01 -25.25
N LYS A 287 -20.96 -3.87 -25.90
CA LYS A 287 -20.27 -4.99 -25.26
C LYS A 287 -18.96 -4.52 -24.63
N ASP A 288 -18.20 -3.69 -25.32
CA ASP A 288 -16.95 -3.13 -24.81
C ASP A 288 -17.17 -2.18 -23.63
N MET A 289 -18.33 -1.53 -23.51
CA MET A 289 -18.69 -0.73 -22.34
C MET A 289 -18.77 -1.56 -21.05
N SER A 290 -19.22 -2.83 -21.11
CA SER A 290 -19.15 -3.74 -19.96
C SER A 290 -17.69 -4.06 -19.60
N ALA A 291 -16.82 -4.25 -20.59
CA ALA A 291 -15.39 -4.45 -20.35
C ALA A 291 -14.70 -3.19 -19.80
N VAL A 292 -15.10 -1.99 -20.23
CA VAL A 292 -14.67 -0.70 -19.66
C VAL A 292 -15.07 -0.59 -18.19
N ALA A 293 -16.31 -0.96 -17.83
CA ALA A 293 -16.78 -0.96 -16.45
C ALA A 293 -15.98 -1.96 -15.57
N GLU A 294 -15.73 -3.18 -16.04
CA GLU A 294 -14.91 -4.14 -15.29
C GLU A 294 -13.43 -3.71 -15.18
N GLN A 295 -12.85 -3.06 -16.19
CA GLN A 295 -11.51 -2.47 -16.10
C GLN A 295 -11.45 -1.36 -15.03
N ARG A 296 -12.49 -0.53 -14.91
CA ARG A 296 -12.61 0.47 -13.83
C ARG A 296 -12.79 -0.18 -12.46
N MET A 297 -13.59 -1.24 -12.37
CA MET A 297 -13.75 -1.99 -11.13
C MET A 297 -12.44 -2.68 -10.71
N ALA A 298 -11.68 -3.27 -11.62
CA ALA A 298 -10.37 -3.85 -11.33
C ALA A 298 -9.41 -2.79 -10.77
N MET A 299 -9.34 -1.61 -11.40
CA MET A 299 -8.57 -0.47 -10.89
C MET A 299 -8.99 -0.06 -9.47
N LEU A 300 -10.28 0.13 -9.23
CA LEU A 300 -10.80 0.55 -7.92
C LEU A 300 -10.57 -0.53 -6.84
N ARG A 301 -10.91 -1.79 -7.12
CA ARG A 301 -10.67 -2.94 -6.21
C ARG A 301 -9.20 -3.07 -5.82
N SER A 302 -8.29 -2.95 -6.79
CA SER A 302 -6.86 -3.18 -6.59
C SER A 302 -6.13 -1.98 -5.95
N TRP A 303 -6.50 -0.73 -6.28
CA TRP A 303 -5.66 0.45 -5.99
C TRP A 303 -6.31 1.53 -5.14
N LEU A 304 -7.64 1.58 -5.01
CA LEU A 304 -8.30 2.46 -4.03
C LEU A 304 -7.81 2.21 -2.59
N PRO A 305 -7.53 0.97 -2.13
CA PRO A 305 -6.95 0.73 -0.81
C PRO A 305 -5.62 1.47 -0.58
N LEU A 306 -4.79 1.61 -1.62
CA LEU A 306 -3.52 2.35 -1.54
C LEU A 306 -3.74 3.86 -1.49
N LEU A 307 -4.80 4.39 -2.12
CA LEU A 307 -5.16 5.80 -1.96
C LEU A 307 -5.59 6.09 -0.51
N CYS A 308 -6.44 5.24 0.07
CA CYS A 308 -6.94 5.43 1.45
C CYS A 308 -5.91 5.18 2.56
N ARG A 309 -4.86 4.39 2.31
CA ARG A 309 -3.92 3.93 3.35
C ARG A 309 -2.44 4.20 3.03
N GLY A 310 -2.14 4.74 1.86
CA GLY A 310 -0.77 5.05 1.44
C GLY A 310 -0.15 6.05 2.40
N SER A 311 0.94 5.66 3.05
CA SER A 311 1.54 6.45 4.10
C SER A 311 2.06 7.79 3.56
N THR A 312 1.71 8.88 4.24
CA THR A 312 2.46 10.14 4.20
C THR A 312 3.76 10.04 5.00
N GLY A 313 4.42 8.87 4.97
CA GLY A 313 5.64 8.54 5.73
C GLY A 313 6.92 9.18 5.17
N THR A 314 6.79 10.29 4.46
CA THR A 314 7.88 11.09 3.89
C THR A 314 7.72 12.54 4.32
N ASP A 315 8.82 13.22 4.68
CA ASP A 315 8.80 14.61 5.20
C ASP A 315 8.15 15.63 4.26
N ALA A 316 7.97 15.28 2.98
CA ALA A 316 7.20 16.03 2.00
C ALA A 316 5.93 15.25 1.57
N PRO A 317 4.78 15.91 1.37
CA PRO A 317 3.57 15.27 0.88
C PRO A 317 3.73 14.80 -0.58
N VAL A 318 3.39 13.54 -0.87
CA VAL A 318 3.53 12.93 -2.20
C VAL A 318 2.74 13.66 -3.29
N LEU A 319 1.56 14.16 -2.91
CA LEU A 319 0.61 14.90 -3.72
C LEU A 319 0.28 16.21 -2.98
N THR A 320 0.26 17.32 -3.71
CA THR A 320 -0.23 18.60 -3.21
C THR A 320 -1.72 18.52 -2.85
N GLY A 321 -2.21 19.43 -2.00
CA GLY A 321 -3.64 19.51 -1.67
C GLY A 321 -4.53 19.68 -2.91
N ARG A 322 -4.03 20.36 -3.95
CA ARG A 322 -4.71 20.49 -5.25
C ARG A 322 -4.80 19.14 -5.98
N GLU A 323 -3.69 18.42 -6.13
CA GLU A 323 -3.70 17.09 -6.79
C GLU A 323 -4.58 16.10 -6.04
N ARG A 324 -4.60 16.17 -4.69
CA ARG A 324 -5.50 15.37 -3.85
C ARG A 324 -6.98 15.67 -4.13
N ALA A 325 -7.34 16.95 -4.29
CA ALA A 325 -8.72 17.35 -4.62
C ALA A 325 -9.11 16.96 -6.05
N GLU A 326 -8.23 17.20 -7.04
CA GLU A 326 -8.43 16.74 -8.42
C GLU A 326 -8.63 15.22 -8.49
N MET A 327 -7.90 14.45 -7.68
CA MET A 327 -8.06 12.99 -7.62
C MET A 327 -9.39 12.57 -6.99
N VAL A 328 -9.91 13.29 -5.99
CA VAL A 328 -11.25 13.02 -5.44
C VAL A 328 -12.31 13.18 -6.54
N THR A 329 -12.29 14.27 -7.30
CA THR A 329 -13.22 14.47 -8.43
C THR A 329 -13.10 13.36 -9.48
N VAL A 330 -11.88 12.92 -9.82
CA VAL A 330 -11.67 11.81 -10.78
C VAL A 330 -12.21 10.48 -10.24
N LEU A 331 -12.16 10.23 -8.93
CA LEU A 331 -12.78 9.05 -8.32
C LEU A 331 -14.31 9.15 -8.31
N GLU A 332 -14.88 10.31 -7.97
CA GLU A 332 -16.34 10.54 -8.02
C GLU A 332 -16.89 10.33 -9.44
N ASP A 333 -16.29 10.96 -10.45
CA ASP A 333 -16.64 10.77 -11.86
C ASP A 333 -16.53 9.31 -12.32
N LEU A 334 -15.52 8.58 -11.85
CA LEU A 334 -15.35 7.15 -12.16
C LEU A 334 -16.47 6.31 -11.55
N ILE A 335 -16.83 6.57 -10.29
CA ILE A 335 -17.88 5.85 -9.57
C ILE A 335 -19.25 6.16 -10.19
N ASP A 336 -19.51 7.41 -10.56
CA ASP A 336 -20.74 7.82 -11.24
C ASP A 336 -20.92 7.13 -12.62
N LYS A 337 -19.86 6.58 -13.23
CA LYS A 337 -19.92 5.78 -14.47
C LYS A 337 -20.18 4.28 -14.26
N LEU A 338 -20.23 3.79 -13.02
CA LEU A 338 -20.43 2.37 -12.69
C LEU A 338 -21.91 1.99 -12.55
N SER A 339 -22.20 0.69 -12.63
CA SER A 339 -23.52 0.13 -12.29
C SER A 339 -23.85 0.33 -10.81
N TRP A 340 -25.13 0.22 -10.45
CA TRP A 340 -25.59 0.43 -9.08
C TRP A 340 -24.88 -0.46 -8.04
N GLU A 341 -24.76 -1.76 -8.34
CA GLU A 341 -24.09 -2.76 -7.50
C GLU A 341 -22.58 -2.51 -7.41
N GLN A 342 -21.96 -2.12 -8.53
CA GLN A 342 -20.53 -1.76 -8.58
C GLN A 342 -20.23 -0.51 -7.73
N ARG A 343 -21.13 0.50 -7.71
CA ARG A 343 -21.00 1.67 -6.83
C ARG A 343 -21.04 1.28 -5.35
N GLU A 344 -22.00 0.44 -4.96
CA GLU A 344 -22.13 -0.07 -3.59
C GLU A 344 -20.86 -0.79 -3.12
N GLU A 345 -20.29 -1.65 -3.98
CA GLU A 345 -19.05 -2.37 -3.68
C GLU A 345 -17.87 -1.41 -3.47
N VAL A 346 -17.67 -0.44 -4.39
CA VAL A 346 -16.56 0.52 -4.30
C VAL A 346 -16.71 1.45 -3.09
N LEU A 347 -17.92 1.92 -2.80
CA LEU A 347 -18.20 2.78 -1.65
C LEU A 347 -18.01 2.04 -0.32
N SER A 348 -18.36 0.75 -0.28
CA SER A 348 -18.09 -0.12 0.87
C SER A 348 -16.59 -0.37 1.08
N LEU A 349 -15.85 -0.63 -0.02
CA LEU A 349 -14.40 -0.81 0.00
C LEU A 349 -13.68 0.47 0.45
N TRP A 350 -14.09 1.63 -0.08
CA TRP A 350 -13.61 2.95 0.34
C TRP A 350 -13.80 3.14 1.85
N LEU A 351 -15.04 3.02 2.34
CA LEU A 351 -15.37 3.29 3.74
C LEU A 351 -14.58 2.37 4.69
N HIS A 352 -14.41 1.10 4.33
CA HIS A 352 -13.58 0.17 5.08
C HIS A 352 -12.12 0.64 5.20
N HIS A 353 -11.48 1.01 4.08
CA HIS A 353 -10.08 1.41 4.09
C HIS A 353 -9.85 2.80 4.66
N PHE A 354 -10.76 3.74 4.43
CA PHE A 354 -10.77 5.10 4.99
C PHE A 354 -10.86 5.04 6.52
N ALA A 355 -11.88 4.37 7.08
CA ALA A 355 -12.04 4.21 8.53
C ALA A 355 -10.92 3.37 9.20
N SER A 356 -10.11 2.65 8.41
CA SER A 356 -8.97 1.86 8.90
C SER A 356 -7.65 2.66 8.99
N CYS A 357 -7.62 3.91 8.52
CA CYS A 357 -6.41 4.76 8.56
C CYS A 357 -6.68 6.02 9.40
N PRO A 358 -6.19 6.11 10.65
CA PRO A 358 -6.43 7.27 11.51
C PRO A 358 -5.59 8.50 11.13
N ASP A 359 -4.63 8.33 10.22
CA ASP A 359 -3.59 9.32 9.92
C ASP A 359 -3.87 10.14 8.64
N THR A 360 -4.95 9.84 7.88
CA THR A 360 -5.32 10.60 6.66
C THR A 360 -6.83 10.56 6.36
N ASP A 361 -7.44 11.73 6.23
CA ASP A 361 -8.84 11.91 5.77
C ASP A 361 -8.93 11.93 4.21
N TRP A 362 -8.15 11.11 3.52
CA TRP A 362 -8.05 11.14 2.05
C TRP A 362 -7.97 9.74 1.43
N PRO A 363 -8.63 9.48 0.28
CA PRO A 363 -9.59 10.36 -0.41
C PRO A 363 -10.90 10.43 0.38
N ASN A 364 -11.50 11.62 0.52
CA ASN A 364 -12.83 11.76 1.08
C ASN A 364 -13.88 11.60 -0.03
N LEU A 365 -14.72 10.55 0.06
CA LEU A 365 -15.83 10.26 -0.85
C LEU A 365 -17.19 10.30 -0.14
N GLU A 366 -17.29 10.97 1.02
CA GLU A 366 -18.53 11.13 1.81
C GLU A 366 -19.68 11.72 0.98
N SER A 367 -19.37 12.67 0.10
CA SER A 367 -20.29 13.26 -0.88
C SER A 367 -20.92 12.21 -1.80
N CYS A 368 -20.09 11.35 -2.39
CA CYS A 368 -20.52 10.26 -3.27
C CYS A 368 -21.32 9.20 -2.49
N TYR A 369 -20.84 8.79 -1.31
CA TYR A 369 -21.53 7.85 -0.43
C TYR A 369 -22.93 8.36 -0.02
N THR A 370 -23.03 9.62 0.40
CA THR A 370 -24.28 10.23 0.84
C THR A 370 -25.28 10.38 -0.31
N ARG A 371 -24.80 10.70 -1.52
CA ARG A 371 -25.62 10.77 -2.73
C ARG A 371 -26.20 9.40 -3.08
N TRP A 372 -25.34 8.38 -3.16
CA TRP A 372 -25.74 6.99 -3.41
C TRP A 372 -26.74 6.50 -2.35
N TYR A 373 -26.49 6.73 -1.06
CA TYR A 373 -27.42 6.33 0.01
C TYR A 373 -28.77 7.06 -0.07
N ALA A 374 -28.78 8.34 -0.43
CA ALA A 374 -30.01 9.10 -0.61
C ALA A 374 -30.83 8.59 -1.82
N GLU A 375 -30.18 8.15 -2.88
CA GLU A 375 -30.78 7.48 -4.03
C GLU A 375 -31.28 6.07 -3.65
N ALA A 376 -30.49 5.28 -2.92
CA ALA A 376 -30.84 3.94 -2.43
C ALA A 376 -32.13 3.97 -1.62
N ARG A 377 -32.25 4.93 -0.70
CA ARG A 377 -33.45 5.12 0.13
C ARG A 377 -34.70 5.47 -0.68
N ARG A 378 -34.56 6.08 -1.86
CA ARG A 378 -35.70 6.35 -2.77
C ARG A 378 -36.18 5.11 -3.51
N LEU A 379 -35.35 4.08 -3.65
CA LEU A 379 -35.74 2.79 -4.26
C LEU A 379 -36.46 1.86 -3.27
N LEU A 380 -36.43 2.18 -1.98
CA LEU A 380 -37.14 1.47 -0.90
C LEU A 380 -38.53 2.06 -0.59
N ALA A 381 -38.91 3.15 -1.26
CA ALA A 381 -40.14 3.92 -1.03
C ALA A 381 -41.07 3.86 -2.25
#